data_AF-A0A1Q3TRX1-F1
#
_entry.id   AF-A0A1Q3TRX1-F1
#
_cell.length_a   1.000
_cell.length_b   1.000
_cell.length_c   1.000
_cell.angle_alpha   90.00
_cell.angle_beta   90.00
_cell.angle_gamma   90.00
#
_symmetry.space_group_name_H-M   'P 1'
#
loop_
_entity.id
_entity.type
_entity.pdbx_description
1 polymer ?
#
loop_
_entity_poly.entity_id
_entity_poly.type
_entity_poly.pdbx_seq_one_letter_code
_entity_poly.pdbx_strand_id
1 'polypeptide(L)'
;MLDHYQLLHTIYSIVKEDPQPEQYACRPRELILRQFQDWSFISEQLRLLEEEELVVTEQQDTLIIRITSAGLEKAKDGTNLVWE
;
A
#
# COMPACT_ATOMS: atom_id res chain seq x y z
N MET A 1 -15.48 1.43 -8.58
CA MET A 1 -15.10 0.24 -7.79
C MET A 1 -13.79 0.59 -7.12
N LEU A 2 -13.66 0.40 -5.80
CA LEU A 2 -12.35 0.49 -5.16
C LEU A 2 -11.53 -0.68 -5.68
N ASP A 3 -10.38 -0.37 -6.28
CA ASP A 3 -9.44 -1.36 -6.80
C ASP A 3 -8.16 -1.36 -5.94
N HIS A 4 -7.37 -2.42 -6.03
CA HIS A 4 -6.18 -2.64 -5.21
C HIS A 4 -5.14 -1.51 -5.40
N TYR A 5 -5.13 -0.81 -6.52
CA TYR A 5 -4.31 0.39 -6.71
C TYR A 5 -4.70 1.57 -5.82
N GLN A 6 -5.96 1.70 -5.40
CA GLN A 6 -6.35 2.72 -4.42
C GLN A 6 -5.75 2.44 -3.04
N LEU A 7 -5.61 1.16 -2.68
CA LEU A 7 -4.86 0.75 -1.50
C LEU A 7 -3.37 1.05 -1.66
N LEU A 8 -2.78 0.80 -2.83
CA LEU A 8 -1.39 1.16 -3.13
C LEU A 8 -1.14 2.67 -2.95
N HIS A 9 -2.03 3.53 -3.46
CA HIS A 9 -1.95 4.97 -3.25
C HIS A 9 -2.07 5.35 -1.77
N THR A 10 -2.91 4.63 -1.01
CA THR A 10 -3.01 4.84 0.44
C THR A 10 -1.67 4.52 1.12
N ILE A 11 -1.06 3.37 0.80
CA ILE A 11 0.25 2.97 1.32
C ILE A 11 1.30 4.01 0.95
N TYR A 12 1.38 4.40 -0.32
CA TYR A 12 2.28 5.45 -0.80
C TYR A 12 2.10 6.76 -0.03
N SER A 13 0.86 7.20 0.21
CA SER A 13 0.57 8.43 0.94
C SER A 13 1.06 8.42 2.39
N ILE A 14 1.16 7.23 3.00
CA ILE A 14 1.68 7.02 4.36
C ILE A 14 3.21 7.11 4.36
N VAL A 15 3.87 6.50 3.36
CA VAL A 15 5.33 6.31 3.39
C VAL A 15 6.13 7.35 2.60
N LYS A 16 5.51 8.13 1.71
CA LYS A 16 6.22 9.03 0.77
C LYS A 16 7.07 10.12 1.43
N GLU A 17 6.76 10.49 2.67
CA GLU A 17 7.51 11.50 3.43
C GLU A 17 8.66 10.88 4.25
N ASP A 18 8.74 9.54 4.31
CA ASP A 18 9.83 8.83 4.97
C ASP A 18 11.10 8.88 4.10
N PRO A 19 12.31 9.08 4.68
CA PRO A 19 13.55 9.08 3.92
C PRO A 19 13.86 7.72 3.28
N GLN A 20 13.27 6.62 3.76
CA GLN A 20 13.42 5.26 3.24
C GLN A 20 12.06 4.55 3.15
N PRO A 21 11.18 4.94 2.20
CA PRO A 21 9.81 4.44 2.10
C PRO A 21 9.69 2.91 1.99
N GLU A 22 10.65 2.27 1.33
CA GLU A 22 10.68 0.80 1.15
C GLU A 22 11.00 0.04 2.45
N GLN A 23 11.64 0.71 3.41
CA GLN A 23 11.95 0.13 4.72
C GLN A 23 10.84 0.39 5.74
N TYR A 24 9.87 1.24 5.41
CA TYR A 24 8.79 1.61 6.30
C TYR A 24 7.90 0.41 6.60
N ALA A 25 7.86 0.02 7.88
CA ALA A 25 7.05 -1.09 8.35
C ALA A 25 5.59 -0.65 8.57
N CYS A 26 4.84 -0.51 7.48
CA CYS A 26 3.43 -0.13 7.51
C CYS A 26 2.60 -1.26 8.17
N ARG A 27 1.75 -0.91 9.12
CA ARG A 27 0.92 -1.90 9.84
C ARG A 27 -0.55 -1.82 9.43
N PRO A 28 -1.31 -2.93 9.52
CA PRO A 28 -2.74 -2.98 9.25
C PRO A 28 -3.56 -1.83 9.86
N ARG A 29 -3.25 -1.49 11.13
CA ARG A 29 -3.92 -0.41 11.86
C ARG A 29 -3.84 0.93 11.12
N GLU A 30 -2.75 1.21 10.43
CA GLU A 30 -2.53 2.47 9.72
C GLU A 30 -3.34 2.55 8.43
N LEU A 31 -3.62 1.40 7.82
CA LEU A 31 -4.49 1.27 6.65
C LEU A 31 -5.97 1.36 7.05
N ILE A 32 -6.37 0.63 8.10
CA ILE A 32 -7.74 0.61 8.62
C ILE A 32 -8.18 2.01 9.06
N LEU A 33 -7.29 2.81 9.67
CA LEU A 33 -7.61 4.17 10.09
C LEU A 33 -7.87 5.14 8.93
N ARG A 34 -7.47 4.78 7.69
CA ARG A 34 -7.55 5.64 6.51
C ARG A 34 -8.54 5.11 5.46
N GLN A 35 -9.17 3.96 5.71
CA GLN A 35 -10.12 3.34 4.80
C GLN A 35 -11.40 2.97 5.54
N PHE A 36 -12.54 3.18 4.88
CA PHE A 36 -13.86 2.78 5.39
C PHE A 36 -14.22 1.31 5.08
N GLN A 37 -13.23 0.50 4.71
CA GLN A 37 -13.41 -0.90 4.29
C GLN A 37 -13.02 -1.86 5.40
N ASP A 38 -13.66 -3.03 5.42
CA ASP A 38 -13.33 -4.10 6.35
C ASP A 38 -11.93 -4.66 6.10
N TRP A 39 -11.30 -5.17 7.16
CA TRP A 39 -9.96 -5.77 7.06
C TRP A 39 -9.88 -6.92 6.06
N SER A 40 -10.95 -7.72 5.93
CA SER A 40 -11.02 -8.81 4.94
C SER A 40 -10.87 -8.28 3.51
N PHE A 41 -11.49 -7.15 3.19
CA PHE A 41 -11.33 -6.50 1.89
C PHE A 41 -9.91 -5.98 1.70
N ILE A 42 -9.38 -5.26 2.69
CA ILE A 42 -8.00 -4.72 2.64
C ILE A 42 -6.98 -5.84 2.45
N SER A 43 -7.14 -6.95 3.16
CA SER A 43 -6.27 -8.12 3.06
C SER A 43 -6.28 -8.75 1.68
N GLU A 44 -7.45 -8.81 1.03
CA GLU A 44 -7.54 -9.32 -0.34
C GLU A 44 -6.89 -8.36 -1.34
N GLN A 45 -7.05 -7.05 -1.16
CA GLN A 45 -6.37 -6.07 -2.00
C GLN A 45 -4.84 -6.09 -1.80
N LEU A 46 -4.36 -6.33 -0.57
CA LEU A 46 -2.93 -6.53 -0.31
C LEU A 46 -2.38 -7.75 -1.05
N ARG A 47 -3.14 -8.86 -1.07
CA ARG A 47 -2.77 -10.07 -1.80
C ARG A 47 -2.61 -9.79 -3.30
N LEU A 48 -3.52 -9.05 -3.91
CA LEU A 48 -3.42 -8.65 -5.32
C LEU A 48 -2.18 -7.78 -5.58
N LEU A 49 -1.88 -6.82 -4.69
CA LEU A 49 -0.68 -5.99 -4.80
C LEU A 49 0.62 -6.78 -4.64
N GLU A 50 0.60 -7.80 -3.79
CA GLU A 50 1.73 -8.71 -3.58
C GLU A 50 1.95 -9.64 -4.78
N GLU A 51 0.86 -10.15 -5.39
CA GLU A 51 0.91 -10.90 -6.64
C GLU A 51 1.52 -10.08 -7.80
N GLU A 52 1.36 -8.75 -7.78
CA GLU A 52 1.99 -7.81 -8.72
C GLU A 52 3.39 -7.32 -8.28
N GLU A 53 3.94 -7.83 -7.18
CA GLU A 53 5.24 -7.41 -6.63
C GLU A 53 5.31 -5.90 -6.25
N LEU A 54 4.16 -5.26 -6.01
CA LEU A 54 4.07 -3.83 -5.65
C LEU A 54 4.20 -3.60 -4.14
N VAL A 55 3.87 -4.62 -3.36
CA VAL A 55 4.10 -4.65 -1.91
C VAL A 55 4.64 -6.01 -1.51
N VAL A 56 5.29 -6.06 -0.35
CA VAL A 56 5.67 -7.30 0.33
C VAL A 56 4.96 -7.32 1.66
N THR A 57 4.30 -8.43 1.96
CA THR A 57 3.72 -8.67 3.28
C THR A 57 4.53 -9.71 4.04
N GLU A 58 4.77 -9.45 5.33
CA GLU A 58 5.53 -10.33 6.19
C GLU A 58 4.80 -10.50 7.52
N GLN A 59 4.48 -11.74 7.86
CA GLN A 59 3.88 -12.05 9.15
C GLN A 59 4.98 -12.27 10.20
N GLN A 60 5.14 -11.31 11.11
CA GLN A 60 5.94 -11.43 12.33
C GLN A 60 5.00 -11.54 13.54
N ASP A 61 5.27 -10.83 14.64
CA ASP A 61 4.31 -10.62 15.75
C ASP A 61 3.04 -9.92 15.28
N THR A 62 3.16 -9.06 14.25
CA THR A 62 2.05 -8.43 13.54
C THR A 62 2.34 -8.46 12.04
N LEU A 63 1.31 -8.40 11.20
CA LEU A 63 1.50 -8.23 9.75
C LEU A 63 2.23 -6.92 9.49
N ILE A 64 3.32 -7.00 8.73
CA ILE A 64 4.09 -5.86 8.23
C ILE A 64 3.89 -5.79 6.72
N ILE A 65 3.56 -4.60 6.22
CA ILE A 65 3.45 -4.31 4.80
C ILE A 65 4.58 -3.34 4.43
N ARG A 66 5.32 -3.65 3.38
CA ARG A 66 6.35 -2.77 2.81
C ARG A 66 6.05 -2.53 1.34
N ILE A 67 6.12 -1.28 0.91
CA ILE A 67 6.04 -0.97 -0.52
C ILE A 67 7.36 -1.31 -1.20
N THR A 68 7.32 -1.86 -2.41
CA THR A 68 8.53 -2.11 -3.20
C THR A 68 8.90 -0.88 -4.02
N SER A 69 10.12 -0.85 -4.58
CA SER A 69 10.49 0.12 -5.62
C SER A 69 9.45 0.17 -6.75
N ALA A 70 9.01 -0.98 -7.26
CA ALA A 70 8.00 -1.06 -8.31
C ALA A 70 6.64 -0.49 -7.87
N GLY A 71 6.23 -0.76 -6.62
CA GLY A 71 5.05 -0.17 -6.02
C GLY A 71 5.13 1.35 -5.90
N LEU A 72 6.29 1.89 -5.52
CA LEU A 72 6.53 3.34 -5.45
C LEU A 72 6.41 3.99 -6.82
N GLU A 73 7.05 3.42 -7.83
CA GLU A 73 7.00 3.91 -9.20
C GLU A 73 5.57 3.92 -9.74
N LYS A 74 4.85 2.80 -9.58
CA LYS A 74 3.47 2.66 -10.05
C LYS A 74 2.49 3.60 -9.32
N ALA A 75 2.65 3.75 -8.00
CA ALA A 75 1.85 4.70 -7.22
C ALA A 75 2.11 6.16 -7.60
N LYS A 76 3.35 6.48 -7.94
CA LYS A 76 3.74 7.83 -8.38
C LYS A 76 3.15 8.15 -9.76
N ASP A 77 3.20 7.21 -10.69
CA ASP A 77 2.64 7.36 -12.04
C ASP A 77 1.12 7.56 -12.02
N GLY A 78 0.40 6.78 -11.20
CA GLY A 78 -1.04 6.95 -11.00
C GLY A 78 -1.43 8.27 -10.34
N THR A 79 -0.51 8.92 -9.59
CA THR A 79 -0.75 10.26 -9.01
C THR A 79 -0.62 11.37 -10.05
N ASN A 80 0.18 11.15 -11.10
CA ASN A 80 0.39 12.09 -12.20
C ASN A 80 -0.80 12.15 -13.18
N LEU A 81 -1.66 11.12 -13.21
CA LEU A 81 -2.82 11.03 -14.10
C LEU A 81 -4.08 11.73 -13.57
N VAL A 82 -4.05 12.32 -12.37
CA VAL A 82 -5.22 12.96 -11.73
C VAL A 82 -5.22 14.50 -11.91
N TRP A 83 -4.27 15.06 -12.66
CA TRP A 83 -4.20 16.51 -12.92
C TRP A 83 -3.87 16.84 -14.38
N GLU A 84 -4.79 16.54 -15.30
CA GLU A 84 -4.97 17.25 -16.57
C GLU A 84 -6.45 17.53 -16.84
#